data_AF-A0A1J4ZLP2-F1
#
_entry.id   AF-A0A1J4ZLP2-F1
#
_cell.length_a   1.000
_cell.length_b   1.000
_cell.length_c   1.000
_cell.angle_alpha   90.00
_cell.angle_beta   90.00
_cell.angle_gamma   90.00
#
_symmetry.space_group_name_H-M   'P 1'
#
loop_
_entity.id
_entity.type
_entity.pdbx_description
1 polymer ?
#
loop_
_entity_poly.entity_id
_entity_poly.type
_entity_poly.pdbx_seq_one_letter_code
_entity_poly.pdbx_strand_id
1 'polypeptide(L)'
;MIGAAVGAVELISRYKDEPDNALNSWPAVFYLLINALASAGALGLIRVFNWDFGVSEAGAAGWTQVILAGFGAMAILRASLFTVKVGAESVPIGPSRFLEALLIAVDQGVDRKRAQGRSAVVSKVMRDISFEKAYLALPSYCLALMQNLPQAEQEQFARKINLIRNAKMSPRIKSLLLGLALMNVVGEGVLKAAVEHLGEDLKPASPNPSPARRSDARPPHA
;
A
#
# COMPACT_ATOMS: atom_id res chain seq x y z
N MET A 1 -19.68 5.65 19.67
CA MET A 1 -19.59 6.39 18.39
C MET A 1 -18.21 7.01 18.20
N ILE A 2 -17.69 7.82 19.15
CA ILE A 2 -16.35 8.43 19.05
C ILE A 2 -15.24 7.38 18.86
N GLY A 3 -15.23 6.27 19.61
CA GLY A 3 -14.22 5.22 19.43
C GLY A 3 -14.20 4.59 18.03
N ALA A 4 -15.38 4.31 17.45
CA ALA A 4 -15.48 3.81 16.09
C ALA A 4 -14.99 4.83 15.05
N ALA A 5 -15.29 6.12 15.25
CA ALA A 5 -14.81 7.20 14.39
C ALA A 5 -13.28 7.36 14.47
N VAL A 6 -12.71 7.32 15.68
CA VAL A 6 -11.25 7.36 15.88
C VAL A 6 -10.58 6.15 15.23
N GLY A 7 -11.14 4.95 15.38
CA GLY A 7 -10.64 3.75 14.72
C GLY A 7 -10.73 3.82 13.18
N ALA A 8 -11.81 4.39 12.64
CA ALA A 8 -11.95 4.59 11.20
C ALA A 8 -10.91 5.58 10.65
N VAL A 9 -10.65 6.68 11.37
CA VAL A 9 -9.60 7.65 10.99
C VAL A 9 -8.22 6.99 11.01
N GLU A 10 -7.93 6.14 12.00
CA GLU A 10 -6.66 5.40 12.07
C GLU A 10 -6.48 4.49 10.84
N LEU A 11 -7.51 3.71 10.49
CA LEU A 11 -7.52 2.86 9.29
C LEU A 11 -7.34 3.68 8.00
N ILE A 12 -8.11 4.75 7.81
CA ILE A 12 -8.03 5.60 6.61
C ILE A 12 -6.63 6.23 6.48
N SER A 13 -6.05 6.70 7.59
CA SER A 13 -4.72 7.29 7.59
C SER A 13 -3.61 6.30 7.22
N ARG A 14 -3.81 5.01 7.53
CA ARG A 14 -2.89 3.91 7.26
C ARG A 14 -2.99 3.40 5.81
N TYR A 15 -4.19 3.41 5.21
CA TYR A 15 -4.44 2.87 3.85
C TYR A 15 -4.91 3.94 2.87
N LYS A 16 -4.10 4.99 2.68
CA LYS A 16 -4.42 6.14 1.82
C LYS A 16 -4.78 5.79 0.37
N ASP A 17 -4.21 4.71 -0.17
CA ASP A 17 -4.34 4.36 -1.59
C ASP A 17 -5.65 3.61 -1.93
N GLU A 18 -6.28 2.93 -0.96
CA GLU A 18 -7.56 2.19 -1.16
C GLU A 18 -8.37 2.08 0.16
N PRO A 19 -8.93 3.19 0.67
CA PRO A 19 -9.62 3.21 1.97
C PRO A 19 -10.85 2.27 2.00
N ASP A 20 -11.56 2.11 0.88
CA ASP A 20 -12.77 1.28 0.81
C ASP A 20 -12.48 -0.22 0.93
N ASN A 21 -11.33 -0.68 0.42
CA ASN A 21 -10.91 -2.08 0.56
C ASN A 21 -10.39 -2.37 1.97
N ALA A 22 -9.78 -1.39 2.63
CA ALA A 22 -9.32 -1.51 4.01
C ALA A 22 -10.49 -1.61 4.99
N LEU A 23 -11.48 -0.73 4.87
CA LEU A 23 -12.63 -0.65 5.78
C LEU A 23 -13.56 -1.88 5.70
N ASN A 24 -13.64 -2.54 4.55
CA ASN A 24 -14.51 -3.71 4.34
C ASN A 24 -13.84 -5.06 4.62
N SER A 25 -12.60 -5.06 5.12
CA SER A 25 -11.93 -6.30 5.51
C SER A 25 -12.49 -6.82 6.86
N TRP A 26 -12.66 -8.13 7.00
CA TRP A 26 -13.12 -8.75 8.26
C TRP A 26 -12.32 -8.31 9.49
N PRO A 27 -10.97 -8.21 9.43
CA PRO A 27 -10.17 -7.71 10.55
C PRO A 27 -10.40 -6.21 10.82
N ALA A 28 -10.67 -5.38 9.80
CA ALA A 28 -10.97 -3.96 10.00
C ALA A 28 -12.35 -3.76 10.63
N VAL A 29 -13.35 -4.53 10.21
CA VAL A 29 -14.66 -4.55 10.87
C VAL A 29 -14.52 -4.96 12.33
N PHE A 30 -13.73 -5.99 12.63
CA PHE A 30 -13.48 -6.44 14.00
C PHE A 30 -12.74 -5.38 14.83
N TYR A 31 -11.75 -4.70 14.23
CA TYR A 31 -11.06 -3.57 14.85
C TYR A 31 -12.02 -2.42 15.18
N LEU A 32 -12.91 -2.03 14.25
CA LEU A 32 -13.93 -1.01 14.49
C LEU A 32 -14.91 -1.43 15.60
N LEU A 33 -15.31 -2.71 15.64
CA LEU A 33 -16.18 -3.26 16.67
C LEU A 33 -15.53 -3.21 18.06
N ILE A 34 -14.27 -3.60 18.19
CA ILE A 34 -13.53 -3.52 19.47
C ILE A 34 -13.49 -2.08 19.98
N ASN A 35 -13.18 -1.13 19.09
CA ASN A 35 -13.15 0.29 19.44
C ASN A 35 -14.54 0.82 19.85
N ALA A 36 -15.60 0.37 19.17
CA ALA A 36 -16.98 0.72 19.54
C ALA A 36 -17.36 0.14 20.91
N LEU A 37 -17.07 -1.14 21.15
CA LEU A 37 -17.36 -1.85 22.40
C LEU A 37 -16.58 -1.27 23.57
N ALA A 38 -15.31 -0.92 23.39
CA ALA A 38 -14.49 -0.32 24.44
C ALA A 38 -15.04 1.05 24.87
N SER A 39 -15.39 1.92 23.93
CA SER A 39 -16.03 3.21 24.26
C SER A 39 -17.43 3.03 24.88
N ALA A 40 -18.20 2.03 24.44
CA ALA A 40 -19.51 1.73 25.03
C ALA A 40 -19.37 1.20 26.47
N GLY A 41 -18.42 0.31 26.72
CA GLY A 41 -18.09 -0.19 28.05
C GLY A 41 -17.61 0.91 28.98
N ALA A 42 -16.73 1.79 28.51
CA ALA A 42 -16.28 2.97 29.27
C ALA A 42 -17.45 3.90 29.64
N LEU A 43 -18.36 4.18 28.69
CA LEU A 43 -19.56 4.97 28.96
C LEU A 43 -20.50 4.27 29.94
N GLY A 44 -20.64 2.94 29.83
CA GLY A 44 -21.41 2.12 30.77
C GLY A 44 -20.87 2.23 32.20
N LEU A 45 -19.55 2.11 32.38
CA LEU A 45 -18.90 2.27 33.69
C LEU A 45 -19.12 3.69 34.24
N ILE A 46 -18.87 4.72 33.43
CA ILE A 46 -19.09 6.12 33.81
C ILE A 46 -20.52 6.34 34.32
N ARG A 47 -21.52 5.78 33.63
CA ARG A 47 -22.93 5.89 34.04
C ARG A 47 -23.26 5.08 35.28
N VAL A 48 -22.76 3.85 35.40
CA VAL A 48 -22.98 2.99 36.58
C VAL A 48 -22.40 3.62 37.85
N PHE A 49 -21.24 4.26 37.74
CA PHE A 49 -20.58 4.93 38.86
C PHE A 49 -20.98 6.40 39.05
N ASN A 50 -21.90 6.92 38.24
CA ASN A 50 -22.35 8.32 38.26
C ASN A 50 -21.19 9.33 38.21
N TRP A 51 -20.18 9.08 37.37
CA TRP A 51 -19.09 10.03 37.18
C TRP A 51 -19.57 11.21 36.34
N ASP A 52 -19.77 12.36 36.98
CA ASP A 52 -20.19 13.63 36.37
C ASP A 52 -18.99 14.51 35.98
N PHE A 53 -17.78 14.15 36.40
CA PHE A 53 -16.55 14.89 36.16
C PHE A 53 -16.63 16.35 36.60
N GLY A 54 -17.41 16.64 37.64
CA GLY A 54 -17.60 17.99 38.17
C GLY A 54 -18.52 18.88 37.33
N VAL A 55 -19.30 18.31 36.40
CA VAL A 55 -20.27 19.04 35.57
C VAL A 55 -21.68 18.86 36.12
N SER A 56 -22.23 19.92 36.69
CA SER A 56 -23.54 19.88 37.36
C SER A 56 -24.74 19.94 36.41
N GLU A 57 -24.56 20.47 35.19
CA GLU A 57 -25.62 20.54 34.19
C GLU A 57 -25.76 19.18 33.47
N ALA A 58 -26.93 18.55 33.58
CA ALA A 58 -27.16 17.20 33.07
C ALA A 58 -26.87 17.03 31.56
N GLY A 59 -27.18 18.05 30.76
CA GLY A 59 -26.88 18.06 29.31
C GLY A 59 -25.37 18.07 29.05
N ALA A 60 -24.65 18.99 29.69
CA ALA A 60 -23.20 19.12 29.57
C ALA A 60 -22.45 17.91 30.15
N ALA A 61 -22.97 17.32 31.23
CA ALA A 61 -22.42 16.10 31.84
C ALA A 61 -22.49 14.93 30.85
N GLY A 62 -23.63 14.73 30.18
CA GLY A 62 -23.80 13.68 29.18
C GLY A 62 -22.79 13.77 28.03
N TRP A 63 -22.56 14.97 27.49
CA TRP A 63 -21.56 15.19 26.44
C TRP A 63 -20.13 14.94 26.93
N THR A 64 -19.80 15.44 28.12
CA THR A 64 -18.50 15.22 28.77
C THR A 64 -18.21 13.73 28.95
N GLN A 65 -19.20 12.97 29.45
CA GLN A 65 -19.10 11.52 29.62
C GLN A 65 -18.87 10.79 28.29
N VAL A 66 -19.56 11.18 27.21
CA VAL A 66 -19.40 10.56 25.89
C VAL A 66 -17.99 10.83 25.31
N ILE A 67 -17.50 12.07 25.45
CA ILE A 67 -16.17 12.47 24.99
C ILE A 67 -15.10 11.71 25.77
N LEU A 68 -15.17 11.72 27.10
CA LEU A 68 -14.21 11.03 27.98
C LEU A 68 -14.25 9.51 27.80
N ALA A 69 -15.44 8.91 27.64
CA ALA A 69 -15.55 7.49 27.30
C ALA A 69 -14.91 7.16 25.95
N GLY A 70 -15.12 8.04 24.96
CA GLY A 70 -14.53 7.90 23.63
C GLY A 70 -13.02 7.93 23.68
N PHE A 71 -12.44 9.07 24.05
CA PHE A 71 -10.99 9.27 24.04
C PHE A 71 -10.27 8.48 25.14
N GLY A 72 -10.87 8.34 26.32
CA GLY A 72 -10.30 7.56 27.42
C GLY A 72 -10.18 6.08 27.10
N ALA A 73 -11.20 5.48 26.47
CA ALA A 73 -11.10 4.11 25.97
C ALA A 73 -9.98 3.94 24.93
N MET A 74 -9.83 4.91 24.01
CA MET A 74 -8.73 4.88 23.04
C MET A 74 -7.36 5.02 23.70
N ALA A 75 -7.23 5.89 24.70
CA ALA A 75 -5.98 6.08 25.45
C ALA A 75 -5.57 4.80 26.18
N ILE A 76 -6.53 4.10 26.81
CA ILE A 76 -6.28 2.83 27.50
C ILE A 76 -5.92 1.72 26.51
N LEU A 77 -6.68 1.59 25.42
CA LEU A 77 -6.41 0.57 24.40
C LEU A 77 -5.05 0.73 23.71
N ARG A 78 -4.56 1.97 23.60
CA ARG A 78 -3.24 2.27 23.02
C ARG A 78 -2.11 2.29 24.06
N ALA A 79 -2.42 2.15 25.35
CA ALA A 79 -1.41 2.19 26.39
C ALA A 79 -0.50 0.96 26.32
N SER A 80 0.80 1.21 26.47
CA SER A 80 1.78 0.17 26.81
C SER A 80 2.01 0.22 28.30
N LEU A 81 1.65 -0.84 29.02
CA LEU A 81 1.75 -0.87 30.48
C LEU A 81 3.15 -1.21 30.95
N PHE A 82 3.86 -2.05 30.18
CA PHE A 82 5.22 -2.46 30.48
C PHE A 82 6.01 -2.64 29.18
N THR A 83 7.33 -2.57 29.23
CA THR A 83 8.19 -2.91 28.08
C THR A 83 9.21 -3.93 28.53
N VAL A 84 9.23 -5.09 27.86
CA VAL A 84 10.18 -6.17 28.16
C VAL A 84 11.27 -6.18 27.09
N LYS A 85 12.53 -6.17 27.51
CA LYS A 85 13.67 -6.36 26.61
C LYS A 85 13.85 -7.85 26.32
N VAL A 86 13.78 -8.23 25.05
CA VAL A 86 14.07 -9.58 24.57
C VAL A 86 15.23 -9.46 23.58
N GLY A 87 16.43 -9.82 24.02
CA GLY A 87 17.65 -9.60 23.24
C GLY A 87 17.92 -8.11 23.05
N ALA A 88 18.05 -7.67 21.79
CA ALA A 88 18.23 -6.25 21.44
C ALA A 88 16.91 -5.49 21.23
N GLU A 89 15.76 -6.18 21.22
CA GLU A 89 14.46 -5.57 20.94
C GLU A 89 13.69 -5.29 22.23
N SER A 90 13.05 -4.11 22.28
CA SER A 90 12.16 -3.73 23.38
C SER A 90 10.72 -3.93 22.95
N VAL A 91 10.03 -4.89 23.58
CA VAL A 91 8.66 -5.28 23.23
C VAL A 91 7.69 -4.68 24.25
N PRO A 92 6.79 -3.77 23.84
CA PRO A 92 5.73 -3.29 24.72
C PRO A 92 4.74 -4.43 25.04
N ILE A 93 4.31 -4.50 26.29
CA ILE A 93 3.27 -5.39 26.81
C ILE A 93 2.10 -4.52 27.27
N GLY A 94 0.95 -4.74 26.64
CA GLY A 94 -0.27 -4.01 26.96
C GLY A 94 -1.39 -4.27 25.95
N PRO A 95 -2.56 -3.64 26.15
CA PRO A 95 -3.70 -3.72 25.24
C PRO A 95 -3.36 -3.35 23.79
N SER A 96 -2.36 -2.49 23.58
CA SER A 96 -1.90 -2.07 22.25
C SER A 96 -1.48 -3.26 21.37
N ARG A 97 -0.90 -4.32 21.96
CA ARG A 97 -0.44 -5.51 21.23
C ARG A 97 -1.57 -6.27 20.57
N PHE A 98 -2.75 -6.29 21.20
CA PHE A 98 -3.92 -6.94 20.64
C PHE A 98 -4.42 -6.18 19.41
N LEU A 99 -4.46 -4.84 19.47
CA LEU A 99 -4.80 -4.00 18.33
C LEU A 99 -3.76 -4.11 17.21
N GLU A 100 -2.46 -4.13 17.55
CA GLU A 100 -1.38 -4.35 16.60
C GLU A 100 -1.53 -5.68 15.86
N ALA A 101 -1.84 -6.78 16.57
CA ALA A 101 -2.04 -8.08 15.94
C ALA A 101 -3.22 -8.08 14.94
N LEU A 102 -4.31 -7.39 15.28
CA LEU A 102 -5.45 -7.21 14.37
C LEU A 102 -5.08 -6.35 13.16
N LEU A 103 -4.36 -5.24 13.37
CA LEU A 103 -3.87 -4.39 12.29
C LEU A 103 -2.92 -5.15 11.35
N ILE A 104 -2.05 -6.00 11.88
CA ILE A 104 -1.19 -6.89 11.08
C ILE A 104 -2.04 -7.86 10.23
N ALA A 105 -3.12 -8.41 10.79
CA ALA A 105 -4.05 -9.23 10.03
C ALA A 105 -4.81 -8.44 8.94
N VAL A 106 -5.19 -7.17 9.21
CA VAL A 106 -5.72 -6.26 8.17
C VAL A 106 -4.69 -6.06 7.07
N ASP A 107 -3.45 -5.71 7.44
CA ASP A 107 -2.33 -5.47 6.53
C ASP A 107 -2.15 -6.67 5.58
N GLN A 108 -2.09 -7.89 6.12
CA GLN A 108 -1.95 -9.11 5.33
C GLN A 108 -3.14 -9.38 4.40
N GLY A 109 -4.38 -9.12 4.87
CA GLY A 109 -5.58 -9.30 4.08
C GLY A 109 -5.67 -8.31 2.92
N VAL A 110 -5.35 -7.05 3.18
CA VAL A 110 -5.27 -5.98 2.18
C VAL A 110 -4.16 -6.27 1.19
N ASP A 111 -2.97 -6.64 1.66
CA ASP A 111 -1.81 -6.94 0.81
C ASP A 111 -2.08 -8.10 -0.15
N ARG A 112 -2.77 -9.16 0.28
CA ARG A 112 -3.12 -10.29 -0.60
C ARG A 112 -4.08 -9.87 -1.73
N LYS A 113 -5.12 -9.11 -1.40
CA LYS A 113 -6.09 -8.59 -2.40
C LYS A 113 -5.41 -7.58 -3.33
N ARG A 114 -4.59 -6.70 -2.77
CA ARG A 114 -3.81 -5.69 -3.48
C ARG A 114 -2.82 -6.33 -4.44
N ALA A 115 -2.12 -7.38 -4.03
CA ALA A 115 -1.16 -8.09 -4.88
C ALA A 115 -1.82 -8.65 -6.16
N GLN A 116 -3.02 -9.20 -6.06
CA GLN A 116 -3.77 -9.72 -7.21
C GLN A 116 -4.14 -8.59 -8.19
N GLY A 117 -4.73 -7.50 -7.70
CA GLY A 117 -5.10 -6.35 -8.53
C GLY A 117 -3.89 -5.71 -9.21
N ARG A 118 -2.82 -5.46 -8.44
CA ARG A 118 -1.56 -4.91 -8.94
C ARG A 118 -0.93 -5.79 -10.01
N SER A 119 -0.91 -7.11 -9.82
CA SER A 119 -0.38 -8.06 -10.81
C SER A 119 -1.16 -8.01 -12.12
N ALA A 120 -2.50 -7.96 -12.05
CA ALA A 120 -3.36 -7.88 -13.24
C ALA A 120 -3.12 -6.57 -14.02
N VAL A 121 -3.06 -5.43 -13.31
CA VAL A 121 -2.80 -4.11 -13.90
C VAL A 121 -1.44 -4.09 -14.58
N VAL A 122 -0.37 -4.46 -13.87
CA VAL A 122 1.00 -4.44 -14.41
C VAL A 122 1.14 -5.40 -15.59
N SER A 123 0.52 -6.58 -15.52
CA SER A 123 0.55 -7.56 -16.62
C SER A 123 -0.08 -7.01 -17.91
N LYS A 124 -1.14 -6.21 -17.77
CA LYS A 124 -1.81 -5.52 -18.89
C LYS A 124 -0.98 -4.35 -19.40
N VAL A 125 -0.56 -3.45 -18.51
CA VAL A 125 0.15 -2.21 -18.87
C VAL A 125 1.52 -2.51 -19.47
N MET A 126 2.28 -3.44 -18.88
CA MET A 126 3.64 -3.76 -19.33
C MET A 126 3.68 -4.84 -20.43
N ARG A 127 2.54 -5.28 -21.00
CA ARG A 127 2.45 -6.47 -21.88
C ARG A 127 3.50 -6.50 -22.98
N ASP A 128 3.62 -5.40 -23.70
CA ASP A 128 4.44 -5.30 -24.91
C ASP A 128 5.66 -4.41 -24.68
N ILE A 129 6.09 -4.25 -23.42
CA ILE A 129 7.19 -3.35 -23.04
C ILE A 129 8.49 -4.13 -22.92
N SER A 130 9.48 -3.73 -23.71
CA SER A 130 10.84 -4.25 -23.65
C SER A 130 11.57 -3.68 -22.43
N PHE A 131 12.04 -4.57 -21.56
CA PHE A 131 12.82 -4.16 -20.39
C PHE A 131 14.07 -3.34 -20.78
N GLU A 132 14.80 -3.76 -21.81
CA GLU A 132 16.04 -3.10 -22.24
C GLU A 132 15.83 -1.66 -22.69
N LYS A 133 14.66 -1.35 -23.25
CA LYS A 133 14.30 0.02 -23.64
C LYS A 133 13.71 0.81 -22.48
N ALA A 134 12.94 0.13 -21.62
CA ALA A 134 12.16 0.78 -20.57
C ALA A 134 12.94 1.05 -19.28
N TYR A 135 13.96 0.28 -18.93
CA TYR A 135 14.57 0.33 -17.59
C TYR A 135 15.20 1.68 -17.23
N LEU A 136 15.49 2.53 -18.22
CA LEU A 136 15.98 3.89 -18.01
C LEU A 136 14.91 4.92 -18.37
N ALA A 137 14.33 4.84 -19.58
CA ALA A 137 13.38 5.84 -20.08
C ALA A 137 12.11 5.94 -19.22
N LEU A 138 11.52 4.81 -18.85
CA LEU A 138 10.24 4.79 -18.15
C LEU A 138 10.36 5.31 -16.70
N PRO A 139 11.34 4.89 -15.89
CA PRO A 139 11.66 5.54 -14.62
C PRO A 139 11.91 7.04 -14.71
N SER A 140 12.75 7.49 -15.64
CA SER A 140 13.06 8.91 -15.77
C SER A 140 11.82 9.74 -16.09
N TYR A 141 10.97 9.27 -17.01
CA TYR A 141 9.74 9.96 -17.37
C TYR A 141 8.73 9.97 -16.21
N CYS A 142 8.48 8.82 -15.57
CA CYS A 142 7.58 8.71 -14.42
C CYS A 142 8.01 9.62 -13.27
N LEU A 143 9.31 9.67 -12.95
CA LEU A 143 9.83 10.53 -11.88
C LEU A 143 9.75 12.02 -12.23
N ALA A 144 9.96 12.38 -13.50
CA ALA A 144 9.82 13.77 -13.95
C ALA A 144 8.37 14.29 -13.86
N LEU A 145 7.38 13.40 -13.87
CA LEU A 145 5.98 13.75 -13.63
C LEU A 145 5.67 13.99 -12.14
N MET A 146 6.55 13.56 -11.22
CA MET A 146 6.37 13.74 -9.78
C MET A 146 6.92 15.10 -9.33
N GLN A 147 6.07 15.93 -8.72
CA GLN A 147 6.47 17.28 -8.30
C GLN A 147 7.33 17.31 -7.03
N ASN A 148 7.23 16.31 -6.14
CA ASN A 148 7.87 16.30 -4.81
C ASN A 148 8.20 14.88 -4.33
N LEU A 149 9.08 14.14 -5.02
CA LEU A 149 9.51 12.82 -4.53
C LEU A 149 10.75 12.95 -3.62
N PRO A 150 10.71 12.46 -2.36
CA PRO A 150 11.86 12.55 -1.45
C PRO A 150 13.11 11.84 -2.00
N GLN A 151 14.29 12.39 -1.72
CA GLN A 151 15.57 11.83 -2.19
C GLN A 151 15.79 10.38 -1.73
N ALA A 152 15.41 10.05 -0.49
CA ALA A 152 15.52 8.70 0.04
C ALA A 152 14.69 7.67 -0.78
N GLU A 153 13.50 8.06 -1.24
CA GLU A 153 12.65 7.21 -2.08
C GLU A 153 13.25 7.04 -3.48
N GLN A 154 13.79 8.12 -4.07
CA GLN A 154 14.50 8.07 -5.35
C GLN A 154 15.68 7.10 -5.31
N GLU A 155 16.50 7.16 -4.26
CA GLU A 155 17.65 6.28 -4.10
C GLU A 155 17.24 4.81 -3.86
N GLN A 156 16.23 4.57 -3.04
CA GLN A 156 15.70 3.23 -2.81
C GLN A 156 15.16 2.62 -4.10
N PHE A 157 14.46 3.44 -4.90
CA PHE A 157 13.93 3.04 -6.18
C PHE A 157 15.04 2.71 -7.20
N ALA A 158 16.07 3.57 -7.30
CA ALA A 158 17.24 3.33 -8.16
C ALA A 158 17.97 2.03 -7.81
N ARG A 159 18.17 1.75 -6.51
CA ARG A 159 18.73 0.47 -6.05
C ARG A 159 17.89 -0.73 -6.51
N LYS A 160 16.57 -0.62 -6.41
CA LYS A 160 15.63 -1.69 -6.83
C LYS A 160 15.69 -1.96 -8.33
N ILE A 161 15.76 -0.92 -9.17
CA ILE A 161 15.92 -1.09 -10.63
C ILE A 161 17.23 -1.83 -10.95
N ASN A 162 18.33 -1.45 -10.28
CA ASN A 162 19.62 -2.11 -10.47
C ASN A 162 19.59 -3.60 -10.09
N LEU A 163 18.89 -3.96 -9.00
CA LEU A 163 18.67 -5.36 -8.63
C LEU A 163 17.90 -6.13 -9.70
N ILE A 164 16.82 -5.55 -10.24
CA ILE A 164 16.02 -6.17 -11.31
C ILE A 164 16.86 -6.34 -12.59
N ARG A 165 17.63 -5.32 -12.96
CA ARG A 165 18.51 -5.33 -14.14
C ARG A 165 19.53 -6.46 -14.07
N ASN A 166 20.17 -6.64 -12.92
CA ASN A 166 21.24 -7.62 -12.73
C ASN A 166 20.74 -9.03 -12.43
N ALA A 167 19.44 -9.21 -12.14
CA ALA A 167 18.88 -10.52 -11.87
C ALA A 167 18.89 -11.42 -13.11
N LYS A 168 19.19 -12.71 -12.92
CA LYS A 168 19.13 -13.74 -13.96
C LYS A 168 17.69 -14.24 -14.13
N MET A 169 16.92 -13.54 -14.95
CA MET A 169 15.52 -13.87 -15.26
C MET A 169 15.15 -13.35 -16.65
N SER A 170 14.01 -13.81 -17.18
CA SER A 170 13.58 -13.44 -18.53
C SER A 170 13.28 -11.93 -18.65
N PRO A 171 13.50 -11.32 -19.83
CA PRO A 171 13.19 -9.89 -20.05
C PRO A 171 11.74 -9.54 -19.73
N ARG A 172 10.82 -10.48 -19.98
CA ARG A 172 9.40 -10.34 -19.65
C ARG A 172 9.19 -10.16 -18.14
N ILE A 173 9.82 -10.99 -17.31
CA ILE A 173 9.70 -10.89 -15.85
C ILE A 173 10.34 -9.59 -15.36
N LYS A 174 11.49 -9.19 -15.91
CA LYS A 174 12.12 -7.90 -15.57
C LYS A 174 11.20 -6.71 -15.88
N SER A 175 10.52 -6.73 -17.03
CA SER A 175 9.55 -5.72 -17.43
C SER A 175 8.37 -5.64 -16.44
N LEU A 176 7.83 -6.79 -16.02
CA LEU A 176 6.77 -6.83 -14.99
C LEU A 176 7.27 -6.28 -13.64
N LEU A 177 8.46 -6.68 -13.19
CA LEU A 177 9.03 -6.19 -11.93
C LEU A 177 9.33 -4.68 -11.97
N LEU A 178 9.79 -4.18 -13.12
CA LEU A 178 9.96 -2.75 -13.35
C LEU A 178 8.64 -2.00 -13.22
N GLY A 179 7.58 -2.47 -13.90
CA GLY A 179 6.25 -1.88 -13.80
C GLY A 179 5.70 -1.91 -12.38
N LEU A 180 5.88 -3.02 -11.65
CA LEU A 180 5.47 -3.11 -10.25
C LEU A 180 6.25 -2.15 -9.35
N ALA A 181 7.56 -2.01 -9.58
CA ALA A 181 8.40 -1.07 -8.85
C ALA A 181 7.96 0.38 -9.11
N LEU A 182 7.70 0.74 -10.36
CA LEU A 182 7.19 2.07 -10.75
C LEU A 182 5.82 2.35 -10.13
N MET A 183 4.87 1.43 -10.25
CA MET A 183 3.53 1.59 -9.69
C MET A 183 3.54 1.75 -8.17
N ASN A 184 4.57 1.28 -7.46
CA ASN A 184 4.70 1.54 -6.01
C ASN A 184 5.11 2.98 -5.70
N VAL A 185 5.83 3.65 -6.61
CA VAL A 185 6.37 4.99 -6.38
C VAL A 185 5.45 6.07 -6.95
N VAL A 186 4.97 5.88 -8.18
CA VAL A 186 4.20 6.90 -8.91
C VAL A 186 2.70 6.59 -9.00
N GLY A 187 2.28 5.40 -8.55
CA GLY A 187 0.90 4.94 -8.65
C GLY A 187 0.53 4.39 -10.04
N GLU A 188 -0.67 3.82 -10.12
CA GLU A 188 -1.19 3.17 -11.34
C GLU A 188 -1.45 4.16 -12.48
N GLY A 189 -2.06 5.32 -12.17
CA GLY A 189 -2.44 6.31 -13.18
C GLY A 189 -1.23 6.88 -13.92
N VAL A 190 -0.18 7.25 -13.19
CA VAL A 190 1.06 7.78 -13.78
C VAL A 190 1.77 6.72 -14.61
N LEU A 191 1.86 5.47 -14.11
CA LEU A 191 2.46 4.37 -14.88
C LEU A 191 1.72 4.13 -16.20
N LYS A 192 0.38 4.10 -16.17
CA LYS A 192 -0.44 3.92 -17.37
C LYS A 192 -0.18 5.03 -18.39
N ALA A 193 -0.27 6.29 -17.96
CA ALA A 193 -0.04 7.44 -18.83
C ALA A 193 1.39 7.44 -19.40
N ALA A 194 2.40 7.11 -18.59
CA ALA A 194 3.79 7.03 -19.03
C ALA A 194 4.02 5.95 -20.09
N VAL A 195 3.43 4.77 -19.90
CA VAL A 195 3.52 3.68 -20.88
C VAL A 195 2.74 4.00 -22.15
N GLU A 196 1.60 4.67 -22.04
CA GLU A 196 0.83 5.12 -23.20
C GLU A 196 1.60 6.16 -24.03
N HIS A 197 2.21 7.16 -23.38
CA HIS A 197 2.97 8.20 -24.07
C HIS A 197 4.28 7.71 -24.68
N LEU A 198 4.98 6.78 -24.03
CA LEU A 198 6.25 6.24 -24.52
C LEU A 198 6.07 4.94 -25.33
N GLY A 199 4.84 4.46 -25.50
CA GLY A 199 4.52 3.07 -25.84
C GLY A 199 5.22 2.54 -27.09
N GLU A 200 5.30 3.32 -28.17
CA GLU A 200 5.96 2.89 -29.40
C GLU A 200 7.48 2.76 -29.25
N ASP A 201 8.12 3.68 -28.53
CA ASP A 201 9.57 3.66 -28.29
C ASP A 201 9.98 2.48 -27.42
N LEU A 202 9.08 2.03 -26.54
CA LEU A 202 9.32 0.99 -25.55
C LEU A 202 9.02 -0.44 -26.05
N LYS A 203 8.38 -0.61 -27.21
CA LYS A 203 8.10 -1.93 -27.78
C LYS A 203 9.38 -2.69 -28.16
N PRO A 204 9.39 -4.04 -28.08
CA PRO A 204 10.47 -4.84 -28.63
C PRO A 204 10.63 -4.56 -30.13
N ALA A 205 11.87 -4.60 -30.64
CA ALA A 205 12.09 -4.45 -32.08
C ALA A 205 11.37 -5.57 -32.83
N SER A 206 10.59 -5.23 -33.87
CA SER A 206 9.99 -6.23 -34.75
C SER A 206 11.10 -7.10 -35.35
N PRO A 207 10.95 -8.44 -35.38
CA PRO A 207 11.92 -9.29 -36.05
C PRO A 207 11.98 -8.88 -37.52
N ASN A 208 13.14 -8.38 -37.96
CA ASN A 208 13.39 -7.99 -39.34
C ASN A 208 13.13 -9.22 -40.24
N PRO A 209 12.32 -9.14 -41.32
CA PRO A 209 12.20 -10.25 -42.25
C PRO A 209 13.58 -10.55 -42.83
N SER A 210 14.07 -11.77 -42.63
CA SER A 210 15.35 -12.21 -43.20
C SER A 210 15.39 -11.92 -44.70
N PRO A 211 16.49 -11.41 -45.26
CA PRO A 211 16.59 -11.20 -46.69
C PRO A 211 16.45 -12.57 -47.36
N ALA A 212 15.38 -12.73 -48.14
CA ALA A 212 15.14 -13.93 -48.93
C ALA A 212 16.41 -14.23 -49.74
N ARG A 213 16.94 -15.44 -49.51
CA ARG A 213 18.06 -16.03 -50.23
C ARG A 213 17.79 -15.87 -51.73
N ARG A 214 18.51 -14.97 -52.41
CA ARG A 214 18.52 -14.92 -53.88
C ARG A 214 19.06 -16.26 -54.35
N SER A 215 18.16 -17.16 -54.75
CA SER A 215 18.52 -18.43 -55.37
C SER A 215 19.06 -18.15 -56.76
N ASP A 216 20.37 -18.31 -56.91
CA ASP A 216 21.07 -18.88 -58.06
C ASP A 216 20.32 -18.87 -59.40
N ALA A 217 20.51 -17.81 -60.17
CA ALA A 217 20.32 -17.88 -61.62
C ALA A 217 21.50 -18.67 -62.21
N ARG A 218 21.24 -19.92 -62.59
CA ARG A 218 22.14 -20.77 -63.39
C ARG A 218 22.34 -20.12 -64.77
N PRO A 219 23.57 -20.07 -65.33
CA PRO A 219 23.74 -19.68 -66.72
C PRO A 219 23.32 -20.83 -67.65
N PRO A 220 22.66 -20.56 -68.79
CA PRO A 220 22.46 -21.58 -69.81
C PRO A 220 23.74 -21.76 -70.62
N HIS A 221 24.23 -23.00 -70.67
CA HIS A 221 25.11 -23.49 -71.72
C HIS A 221 24.28 -23.74 -73.00
N ALA A 222 24.61 -23.07 -74.08
CA ALA A 222 24.56 -23.55 -75.47
C ALA A 222 25.20 -22.49 -76.39
#